data_AF-J9FR37-F1
#
_entry.id   AF-J9FR37-F1
#
_cell.length_a   1.000
_cell.length_b   1.000
_cell.length_c   1.000
_cell.angle_alpha   90.00
_cell.angle_beta   90.00
_cell.angle_gamma   90.00
#
_symmetry.space_group_name_H-M   'P 1'
#
loop_
_entity.id
_entity.type
_entity.pdbx_description
1 polymer ?
#
loop_
_entity_poly.entity_id
_entity_poly.type
_entity_poly.pdbx_seq_one_letter_code
_entity_poly.pdbx_strand_id
1 'polypeptide(L)'
;MKGATDEEVEPIALRLQEACRKAGATFILDDRVELCQKIKADGVHLGKNDMPVDQARQMLGEEFLIGGTANTFEDIRALKRRSADYIGCGPFRFTTTKEKLAPTLGLDGYRAIM
;
A
#
# COMPACT_ATOMS: atom_id res chain seq x y z
N MET A 1 -5.14 -11.25 -1.07
CA MET A 1 -6.29 -11.93 -0.42
C MET A 1 -6.28 -11.60 1.05
N LYS A 2 -7.33 -10.95 1.55
CA LYS A 2 -7.39 -10.55 2.97
C LYS A 2 -7.70 -11.79 3.82
N GLY A 3 -6.92 -12.03 4.88
CA GLY A 3 -7.08 -13.18 5.77
C GLY A 3 -6.41 -14.49 5.33
N ALA A 4 -5.84 -14.56 4.12
CA ALA A 4 -5.06 -15.70 3.66
C ALA A 4 -3.64 -15.70 4.24
N THR A 5 -3.01 -16.87 4.39
CA THR A 5 -1.62 -16.96 4.84
C THR A 5 -0.64 -16.60 3.72
N ASP A 6 0.64 -16.38 4.07
CA ASP A 6 1.66 -16.14 3.05
C ASP A 6 1.88 -17.38 2.17
N GLU A 7 1.76 -18.59 2.71
CA GLU A 7 1.88 -19.83 1.95
C GLU A 7 0.80 -19.95 0.85
N GLU A 8 -0.40 -19.43 1.11
CA GLU A 8 -1.49 -19.40 0.13
C GLU A 8 -1.30 -18.29 -0.91
N VAL A 9 -0.74 -17.14 -0.51
CA VAL A 9 -0.61 -15.95 -1.35
C VAL A 9 0.61 -16.01 -2.26
N GLU A 10 1.75 -16.50 -1.78
CA GLU A 10 3.02 -16.56 -2.49
C GLU A 10 2.93 -17.17 -3.91
N PRO A 11 2.35 -18.38 -4.12
CA PRO A 11 2.29 -18.97 -5.46
C PRO A 11 1.44 -18.14 -6.43
N ILE A 12 0.43 -17.43 -5.93
CA ILE A 12 -0.41 -16.54 -6.75
C ILE A 12 0.36 -15.25 -7.06
N ALA A 13 1.03 -14.67 -6.06
CA ALA A 13 1.83 -13.47 -6.20
C ALA A 13 2.94 -13.64 -7.24
N LEU A 14 3.67 -14.76 -7.23
CA LEU A 14 4.72 -15.06 -8.22
C LEU A 14 4.16 -15.10 -9.65
N ARG A 15 3.00 -15.73 -9.85
CA ARG A 15 2.34 -15.79 -11.17
C ARG A 15 1.88 -14.42 -11.65
N LEU A 16 1.35 -13.59 -10.76
CA LEU A 16 0.92 -12.24 -11.08
C LEU A 16 2.12 -11.31 -11.33
N GLN A 17 3.20 -11.43 -10.56
CA GLN A 17 4.43 -10.68 -10.76
C GLN A 17 5.01 -10.96 -12.16
N GLU A 18 5.03 -12.22 -12.60
CA GLU A 18 5.49 -12.56 -13.95
C GLU A 18 4.58 -11.95 -15.03
N ALA A 19 3.26 -11.97 -14.83
CA ALA A 19 2.31 -11.35 -15.75
C ALA A 19 2.49 -9.82 -15.82
N CYS A 20 2.66 -9.16 -14.67
CA CYS A 20 2.97 -7.73 -14.58
C CYS A 20 4.28 -7.39 -15.31
N ARG A 21 5.34 -8.18 -15.10
CA ARG A 21 6.62 -8.00 -15.79
C ARG A 21 6.47 -8.10 -17.31
N LYS A 22 5.73 -9.10 -17.80
CA LYS A 22 5.43 -9.27 -19.24
C LYS A 22 4.64 -8.10 -19.82
N ALA A 23 3.80 -7.45 -19.00
CA ALA A 23 3.02 -6.29 -19.39
C ALA A 23 3.75 -4.95 -19.17
N GLY A 24 4.97 -4.94 -18.60
CA GLY A 24 5.66 -3.71 -18.20
C GLY A 24 4.96 -2.94 -17.08
N ALA A 25 4.17 -3.63 -16.26
CA ALA A 25 3.42 -3.06 -15.15
C ALA A 25 4.14 -3.27 -13.80
N THR A 26 3.99 -2.31 -12.89
CA THR A 26 4.48 -2.41 -11.51
C THR A 26 3.59 -3.34 -10.68
N PHE A 27 4.21 -4.25 -9.94
CA PHE A 27 3.55 -5.19 -9.04
C PHE A 27 3.78 -4.82 -7.58
N ILE A 28 2.70 -4.38 -6.91
CA ILE A 28 2.70 -3.97 -5.50
C ILE A 28 1.90 -4.98 -4.68
N LEU A 29 2.46 -5.47 -3.59
CA LEU A 29 1.75 -6.28 -2.60
C LEU A 29 1.02 -5.41 -1.57
N ASP A 30 -0.13 -5.87 -1.12
CA ASP A 30 -0.88 -5.23 -0.03
C ASP A 30 -0.45 -5.85 1.31
N ASP A 31 -0.13 -5.01 2.30
CA ASP A 31 0.15 -5.30 3.71
C ASP A 31 1.37 -6.20 4.03
N ARG A 32 1.92 -6.92 3.05
CA ARG A 32 2.88 -8.04 3.26
C ARG A 32 4.32 -7.65 2.97
N VAL A 33 4.97 -6.96 3.91
CA VAL A 33 6.35 -6.46 3.77
C VAL A 33 7.36 -7.60 3.62
N GLU A 34 7.28 -8.62 4.46
CA GLU A 34 8.18 -9.76 4.47
C GLU A 34 8.08 -10.57 3.17
N LEU A 35 6.86 -10.82 2.70
CA LEU A 35 6.63 -11.50 1.42
C LEU A 35 7.14 -10.66 0.25
N CYS A 36 6.94 -9.34 0.28
CA CYS A 36 7.48 -8.40 -0.71
C CYS A 36 8.99 -8.53 -0.83
N GLN A 37 9.69 -8.57 0.30
CA GLN A 37 11.14 -8.80 0.32
C GLN A 37 11.50 -10.19 -0.23
N LYS A 38 10.81 -11.24 0.25
CA LYS A 38 11.07 -12.64 -0.11
C LYS A 38 11.00 -12.88 -1.61
N ILE A 39 9.94 -12.40 -2.26
CA ILE A 39 9.72 -12.61 -3.71
C ILE A 39 10.31 -11.50 -4.57
N LYS A 40 10.93 -10.48 -3.95
CA LYS A 40 11.44 -9.27 -4.62
C LYS A 40 10.38 -8.63 -5.51
N ALA A 41 9.19 -8.39 -4.94
CA ALA A 41 8.15 -7.59 -5.60
C ALA A 41 8.63 -6.15 -5.81
N ASP A 42 7.94 -5.37 -6.64
CA ASP A 42 8.37 -4.00 -6.92
C ASP A 42 8.07 -3.06 -5.73
N GLY A 43 7.16 -3.46 -4.84
CA GLY A 43 6.86 -2.70 -3.64
C GLY A 43 5.67 -3.21 -2.83
N VAL A 44 5.31 -2.42 -1.81
CA VAL A 44 4.21 -2.69 -0.88
C VAL A 44 3.32 -1.46 -0.67
N HIS A 45 2.02 -1.68 -0.45
CA HIS A 45 1.09 -0.67 0.05
C HIS A 45 0.66 -1.03 1.46
N LEU A 46 0.67 -0.04 2.37
CA LEU A 46 0.41 -0.23 3.79
C LEU A 46 -0.75 0.66 4.24
N GLY A 47 -1.73 0.05 4.88
CA GLY A 47 -2.76 0.75 5.61
C GLY A 47 -2.27 1.27 6.97
N LYS A 48 -3.21 1.86 7.72
CA LYS A 48 -2.89 2.51 9.02
C LYS A 48 -2.62 1.53 10.16
N ASN A 49 -3.05 0.28 10.02
CA ASN A 49 -2.94 -0.74 11.05
C ASN A 49 -1.92 -1.84 10.69
N ASP A 50 -1.25 -1.69 9.55
CA ASP A 50 -0.25 -2.62 9.06
C ASP A 50 1.13 -2.20 9.58
N MET A 51 2.20 -2.80 9.07
CA MET A 51 3.56 -2.40 9.43
C MET A 51 3.74 -0.88 9.19
N PRO A 52 4.32 -0.12 10.14
CA PRO A 52 4.63 1.28 9.91
C PRO A 52 5.59 1.46 8.72
N VAL A 53 5.31 2.45 7.87
CA VAL A 53 6.10 2.74 6.65
C VAL A 53 7.60 2.92 6.92
N ASP A 54 7.95 3.54 8.04
CA ASP A 54 9.35 3.72 8.45
C ASP A 54 10.03 2.39 8.79
N GLN A 55 9.32 1.44 9.39
CA GLN A 55 9.83 0.08 9.61
C GLN A 55 9.94 -0.70 8.29
N ALA A 56 8.94 -0.59 7.42
CA ALA A 56 8.99 -1.20 6.10
C ALA A 56 10.18 -0.67 5.27
N ARG A 57 10.45 0.65 5.34
CA ARG A 57 11.62 1.27 4.70
C ARG A 57 12.93 0.76 5.26
N GLN A 58 13.04 0.56 6.58
CA GLN A 58 14.24 -0.02 7.18
C GLN A 58 14.49 -1.46 6.71
N MET A 59 13.44 -2.25 6.49
CA MET A 59 13.55 -3.63 6.04
C MET A 59 13.85 -3.74 4.53
N LEU A 60 13.16 -2.95 3.72
CA LEU A 60 13.22 -3.05 2.26
C LEU A 60 14.35 -2.21 1.64
N GLY A 61 14.79 -1.15 2.32
CA GLY A 61 15.73 -0.20 1.75
C GLY A 61 15.09 0.67 0.65
N GLU A 62 15.92 1.39 -0.11
CA GLU A 62 15.47 2.36 -1.12
C GLU A 62 15.06 1.72 -2.47
N GLU A 63 15.26 0.41 -2.65
CA GLU A 63 15.01 -0.28 -3.92
C GLU A 63 13.52 -0.58 -4.17
N PHE A 64 12.70 -0.58 -3.12
CA PHE A 64 11.29 -0.94 -3.19
C PHE A 64 10.39 0.29 -3.09
N LEU A 65 9.28 0.26 -3.83
CA LEU A 65 8.22 1.25 -3.67
C LEU A 65 7.42 0.97 -2.38
N ILE A 66 7.20 1.99 -1.56
CA ILE A 66 6.42 1.90 -0.33
C ILE A 66 5.32 2.96 -0.34
N GLY A 67 4.08 2.49 -0.42
CA GLY A 67 2.89 3.33 -0.34
C GLY A 67 2.25 3.32 1.03
N GLY A 68 1.61 4.43 1.41
CA GLY A 68 0.81 4.51 2.63
C GLY A 68 -0.61 5.00 2.38
N THR A 69 -1.58 4.49 3.13
CA THR A 69 -2.96 5.02 3.14
C THR A 69 -3.03 6.36 3.90
N ALA A 70 -3.60 7.38 3.27
CA ALA A 70 -3.85 8.69 3.87
C ALA A 70 -5.33 9.07 3.78
N ASN A 71 -5.87 9.66 4.85
CA ASN A 71 -7.23 10.20 4.90
C ASN A 71 -7.23 11.70 5.27
N THR A 72 -6.14 12.22 5.82
CA THR A 72 -6.00 13.64 6.19
C THR A 72 -4.68 14.22 5.71
N PHE A 73 -4.56 15.54 5.75
CA PHE A 73 -3.28 16.21 5.46
C PHE A 73 -2.19 15.83 6.46
N GLU A 74 -2.55 15.61 7.73
CA GLU A 74 -1.66 15.12 8.77
C GLU A 74 -1.09 13.74 8.43
N ASP A 75 -1.92 12.83 7.89
CA ASP A 75 -1.45 11.52 7.43
C ASP A 75 -0.40 11.67 6.33
N ILE A 76 -0.63 12.55 5.35
CA ILE A 76 0.31 12.81 4.25
C ILE A 76 1.63 13.32 4.80
N ARG A 77 1.60 14.30 5.72
CA ARG A 77 2.81 14.81 6.36
C ARG A 77 3.55 13.73 7.14
N ALA A 78 2.83 12.86 7.84
CA ALA A 78 3.42 11.75 8.57
C ALA A 78 4.08 10.73 7.63
N LEU A 79 3.40 10.34 6.56
CA LEU A 79 3.92 9.41 5.54
C LEU A 79 5.14 9.96 4.83
N LYS A 80 5.16 11.26 4.51
CA LYS A 80 6.34 11.93 3.95
C LYS A 80 7.54 11.85 4.89
N ARG A 81 7.35 12.08 6.19
CA ARG A 81 8.43 11.96 7.19
C ARG A 81 8.93 10.52 7.36
N ARG A 82 8.09 9.53 7.03
CA ARG A 82 8.42 8.11 7.08
C ARG A 82 8.98 7.57 5.75
N SER A 83 9.25 8.43 4.78
CA SER A 83 9.81 8.06 3.47
C SER A 83 8.90 7.14 2.64
N ALA A 84 7.59 7.39 2.67
CA ALA A 84 6.67 6.82 1.68
C ALA A 84 6.95 7.42 0.29
N ASP A 85 6.93 6.58 -0.75
CA ASP A 85 7.10 7.02 -2.15
C ASP A 85 5.80 7.56 -2.74
N TYR A 86 4.66 7.02 -2.27
CA TYR A 86 3.35 7.46 -2.70
C TYR A 86 2.30 7.30 -1.60
N ILE A 87 1.13 7.91 -1.83
CA ILE A 87 -0.01 7.79 -0.94
C ILE A 87 -1.23 7.26 -1.67
N GLY A 88 -2.02 6.44 -0.98
CA GLY A 88 -3.40 6.17 -1.32
C GLY A 88 -4.30 7.12 -0.54
N CYS A 89 -4.67 8.25 -1.14
CA CYS A 89 -5.58 9.21 -0.51
C CYS A 89 -7.03 8.79 -0.72
N GLY A 90 -7.85 8.75 0.33
CA GLY A 90 -9.27 8.41 0.21
C GLY A 90 -9.99 8.29 1.55
N PRO A 91 -11.19 7.70 1.57
CA PRO A 91 -11.96 7.25 0.42
C PRO A 91 -12.69 8.42 -0.26
N PHE A 92 -12.66 8.47 -1.60
CA PHE A 92 -13.38 9.49 -2.37
C PHE A 92 -14.90 9.38 -2.25
N ARG A 93 -15.43 8.15 -2.24
CA ARG A 93 -16.85 7.84 -2.09
C ARG A 93 -17.03 6.62 -1.20
N PHE A 94 -18.25 6.41 -0.73
CA PHE A 94 -18.62 5.22 0.03
C PHE A 94 -18.40 3.95 -0.81
N THR A 95 -17.97 2.87 -0.15
CA THR A 95 -17.86 1.53 -0.72
C THR A 95 -18.10 0.49 0.36
N THR A 96 -18.65 -0.66 -0.02
CA THR A 96 -18.84 -1.82 0.86
C THR A 96 -17.64 -2.76 0.88
N THR A 97 -16.63 -2.54 0.02
CA THR A 97 -15.46 -3.44 -0.11
C THR A 97 -14.49 -3.36 1.08
N LYS A 98 -14.52 -2.28 1.87
CA LYS A 98 -13.69 -2.13 3.09
C LYS A 98 -14.57 -2.22 4.34
N GLU A 99 -14.27 -3.16 5.23
CA GLU A 99 -15.01 -3.39 6.48
C GLU A 99 -14.99 -2.20 7.44
N LYS A 100 -13.89 -1.43 7.45
CA LYS A 100 -13.71 -0.24 8.30
C LYS A 100 -13.34 0.95 7.43
N LEU A 101 -14.35 1.54 6.81
CA LEU A 101 -14.17 2.68 5.92
C LEU A 101 -13.98 3.96 6.76
N ALA A 102 -12.91 4.71 6.48
CA ALA A 102 -12.75 6.05 7.02
C ALA A 102 -13.86 6.98 6.48
N PRO A 103 -14.15 8.12 7.14
CA PRO A 103 -15.09 9.10 6.61
C PRO A 103 -14.77 9.47 5.16
N THR A 104 -15.81 9.51 4.31
CA THR A 104 -15.64 9.86 2.91
C THR A 104 -15.16 11.29 2.75
N LEU A 105 -14.12 11.50 1.96
CA LEU A 105 -13.57 12.82 1.67
C LEU A 105 -14.44 13.59 0.69
N GLY A 106 -15.00 12.92 -0.33
CA GLY A 106 -15.69 13.60 -1.43
C GLY A 106 -14.77 14.58 -2.17
N LEU A 107 -15.34 15.41 -3.05
CA LEU A 107 -14.54 16.40 -3.78
C LEU A 107 -13.95 17.47 -2.84
N ASP A 108 -14.73 17.91 -1.86
CA ASP A 108 -14.32 18.98 -0.94
C ASP A 108 -13.20 18.55 0.01
N GLY A 109 -13.20 17.29 0.47
CA GLY A 109 -12.10 16.77 1.28
C GLY A 109 -10.79 16.71 0.51
N TYR A 110 -10.80 16.34 -0.77
CA TYR A 110 -9.57 16.38 -1.59
C TYR A 110 -9.10 17.81 -1.83
N ARG A 111 -10.02 18.76 -2.08
CA ARG A 111 -9.69 20.19 -2.21
C ARG A 111 -9.11 20.80 -0.94
N ALA A 112 -9.50 20.31 0.23
CA ALA A 112 -8.95 20.79 1.50
C ALA A 112 -7.56 20.21 1.81
N ILE A 113 -7.21 19.06 1.20
CA ILE A 113 -5.94 18.36 1.41
C ILE A 113 -4.85 18.81 0.41
N MET A 114 -5.25 19.18 -0.81
CA MET A 114 -4.36 19.63 -1.91
C MET A 114 -4.22 21.15 -1.95
#